data_AF-A0A6M3LNG2-F1
#
_entry.id   AF-A0A6M3LNG2-F1
#
_cell.length_a   1.000
_cell.length_b   1.000
_cell.length_c   1.000
_cell.angle_alpha   90.00
_cell.angle_beta   90.00
_cell.angle_gamma   90.00
#
_symmetry.space_group_name_H-M   'P 1'
#
loop_
_entity.id
_entity.type
_entity.pdbx_description
1 polymer ?
#
loop_
_entity_poly.entity_id
_entity_poly.type
_entity_poly.pdbx_seq_one_letter_code
_entity_poly.pdbx_strand_id
1 'polypeptide(L)' 'MEKRNNPGSDEAIEAGCSCAVLDNEHGAGCGWTGENGQPLFWITSNCPIHGGLKDGPET' A
#
# COMPACT_ATOMS: atom_id res chain seq x y z
N MET A 1 -8.53 -9.42 1.88
CA MET A 1 -8.15 -8.06 2.30
C MET A 1 -9.02 -7.10 1.52
N GLU A 2 -9.66 -6.13 2.15
CA GLU A 2 -10.44 -5.14 1.40
C GLU A 2 -9.50 -4.25 0.59
N LYS A 3 -9.58 -4.35 -0.75
CA LYS A 3 -8.82 -3.55 -1.73
C LYS A 3 -8.86 -2.04 -1.44
N ARG A 4 -9.92 -1.60 -0.76
CA ARG A 4 -10.25 -0.20 -0.48
C ARG A 4 -9.09 0.60 0.12
N ASN A 5 -8.28 0.04 1.01
CA ASN A 5 -7.20 0.82 1.66
C ASN A 5 -5.79 0.44 1.19
N ASN A 6 -5.65 -0.12 -0.01
CA ASN A 6 -4.34 -0.46 -0.57
C ASN A 6 -3.56 0.79 -1.02
N PRO A 7 -2.22 0.79 -0.99
CA PRO A 7 -1.42 1.87 -1.54
C PRO A 7 -1.84 2.26 -2.96
N GLY A 8 -2.22 3.52 -3.15
CA GLY A 8 -2.62 4.07 -4.45
C GLY A 8 -4.04 3.75 -4.90
N SER A 9 -4.89 3.09 -4.10
CA SER A 9 -6.32 2.96 -4.43
C SER A 9 -7.08 4.27 -4.31
N ASP A 10 -8.21 4.39 -5.01
CA ASP A 10 -9.05 5.57 -4.98
C ASP A 10 -9.55 5.88 -3.54
N GLU A 11 -9.96 4.86 -2.78
CA GLU A 11 -10.42 5.08 -1.41
C GLU A 11 -9.28 5.37 -0.42
N ALA A 12 -8.06 4.86 -0.68
CA ALA A 12 -6.89 5.24 0.11
C ALA A 12 -6.50 6.71 -0.16
N ILE A 13 -6.59 7.16 -1.42
CA ILE A 13 -6.36 8.56 -1.79
C ILE A 13 -7.38 9.47 -1.11
N GLU A 14 -8.67 9.09 -1.09
CA GLU A 14 -9.72 9.83 -0.36
C GLU A 14 -9.40 9.95 1.14
N ALA A 15 -8.78 8.93 1.72
CA ALA A 15 -8.31 8.93 3.11
C ALA A 15 -6.97 9.67 3.35
N GLY A 16 -6.32 10.18 2.29
CA GLY A 16 -5.06 10.95 2.38
C GLY A 16 -3.79 10.20 1.98
N CYS A 17 -3.89 9.05 1.31
CA CYS A 17 -2.73 8.31 0.78
C CYS A 17 -1.92 9.16 -0.19
N SER A 18 -0.59 9.03 -0.12
CA SER A 18 0.35 9.66 -1.07
C SER A 18 1.24 8.64 -1.80
N CYS A 19 0.87 7.35 -1.76
CA CYS A 19 1.57 6.29 -2.50
C CYS A 19 1.32 6.43 -4.01
N ALA A 20 2.29 5.96 -4.82
CA ALA A 20 2.18 6.02 -6.28
C ALA A 20 0.93 5.27 -6.78
N VAL A 21 0.13 5.91 -7.64
CA VAL A 21 -1.15 5.37 -8.12
C VAL A 21 -0.94 4.40 -9.27
N LEU A 22 -0.20 4.81 -10.29
CA LEU A 22 0.03 4.01 -11.50
C LEU A 22 0.94 2.82 -11.22
N ASP A 23 2.01 3.01 -10.44
CA ASP A 23 2.94 1.93 -10.09
C ASP A 23 2.30 0.87 -9.18
N ASN A 24 1.16 1.19 -8.53
CA ASN A 24 0.38 0.26 -7.72
C ASN A 24 -0.95 -0.15 -8.38
N GLU A 25 -1.15 0.21 -9.66
CA GLU A 25 -2.34 -0.12 -10.45
C GLU A 25 -3.65 0.17 -9.71
N HIS A 26 -3.79 1.41 -9.20
CA HIS A 26 -4.95 1.84 -8.42
C HIS A 26 -5.28 0.88 -7.24
N GLY A 27 -4.23 0.41 -6.55
CA GLY A 27 -4.33 -0.49 -5.39
C GLY A 27 -4.42 -1.97 -5.71
N ALA A 28 -4.15 -2.41 -6.94
CA ALA A 28 -4.03 -3.84 -7.27
C ALA A 28 -2.64 -4.42 -6.93
N GLY A 29 -1.61 -3.58 -6.84
CA GLY A 29 -0.23 -3.97 -6.53
C GLY A 29 0.76 -3.56 -7.62
N CYS A 30 2.04 -3.79 -7.39
CA CYS A 30 3.12 -3.41 -8.31
C CYS A 30 3.49 -4.51 -9.33
N GLY A 31 2.64 -5.54 -9.49
CA GLY A 31 2.91 -6.69 -10.34
C GLY A 31 3.81 -7.77 -9.73
N TRP A 32 4.27 -7.57 -8.50
CA TRP A 32 5.03 -8.56 -7.73
C TRP A 32 4.20 -9.11 -6.58
N THR A 33 4.51 -10.33 -6.16
CA THR A 33 3.88 -10.98 -5.00
C THR A 33 4.94 -11.39 -3.97
N GLY A 34 4.56 -11.34 -2.70
CA GLY A 34 5.36 -11.89 -1.60
C GLY A 34 5.27 -13.40 -1.51
N GLU A 35 5.99 -14.00 -0.55
CA GLU A 35 6.06 -15.46 -0.35
C GLU A 35 4.69 -16.14 -0.13
N ASN A 36 3.71 -15.38 0.39
CA ASN A 36 2.34 -15.83 0.63
C ASN A 36 1.38 -15.52 -0.54
N GLY A 37 1.90 -15.11 -1.70
CA GLY A 37 1.11 -14.75 -2.88
C GLY A 37 0.36 -13.42 -2.76
N GLN A 38 0.58 -12.64 -1.69
CA GLN A 38 -0.05 -11.31 -1.57
C GLN A 38 0.65 -10.30 -2.48
N PRO A 39 -0.08 -9.35 -3.09
CA PRO A 39 0.51 -8.31 -3.91
C PRO A 39 1.44 -7.42 -3.06
N LEU A 40 2.58 -7.06 -3.64
CA LEU A 40 3.47 -6.05 -3.10
C LEU A 40 3.11 -4.67 -3.64
N PHE A 41 3.56 -3.64 -2.94
CA PHE A 41 3.24 -2.25 -3.25
C PHE A 41 4.46 -1.34 -3.10
N TRP A 42 4.54 -0.33 -3.94
CA TRP A 42 5.44 0.80 -3.73
C TRP A 42 4.82 1.77 -2.74
N ILE A 43 5.49 1.93 -1.60
CA ILE A 43 5.03 2.79 -0.51
C ILE A 43 5.89 4.04 -0.47
N THR A 44 5.25 5.21 -0.49
CA THR A 44 5.93 6.45 -0.16
C THR A 44 6.24 6.44 1.34
N SER A 45 7.51 6.56 1.72
CA SER A 45 7.95 6.40 3.11
C SER A 45 7.28 7.32 4.13
N ASN A 46 6.80 8.49 3.68
CA ASN A 46 6.07 9.46 4.50
C ASN A 46 4.56 9.50 4.20
N CYS A 47 4.01 8.50 3.51
CA CYS A 47 2.57 8.39 3.32
C CYS A 47 1.87 8.35 4.69
N PRO A 48 0.88 9.20 4.97
CA PRO A 48 0.25 9.25 6.30
C PRO A 48 -0.56 7.98 6.62
N ILE A 49 -0.88 7.16 5.60
CA ILE A 49 -1.60 5.89 5.75
C ILE A 49 -0.65 4.69 5.80
N HIS A 50 0.30 4.64 4.88
CA HIS A 50 1.15 3.45 4.63
C HIS A 50 2.64 3.69 4.92
N GLY A 51 3.06 4.95 4.96
CA GLY A 51 4.41 5.41 5.25
C GLY A 51 4.65 5.42 6.75
N GLY A 52 4.75 4.21 7.28
CA GLY A 52 5.16 3.94 8.64
C GLY A 52 5.68 2.51 8.63
N LEU A 53 6.97 2.33 8.89
CA LEU A 53 7.41 1.11 9.53
C LEU A 53 6.68 1.11 10.88
N LYS A 54 5.50 0.48 10.96
CA LYS A 54 5.12 -0.13 12.22
C LYS A 54 6.17 -1.20 12.39
N ASP A 55 7.05 -0.96 13.34
CA ASP A 55 8.15 -1.83 13.68
C ASP A 55 7.70 -3.29 13.66
N GLY A 56 8.63 -4.17 13.28
CA GLY A 56 8.44 -5.61 13.37
C GLY A 56 7.93 -6.05 14.75
N PRO A 57 7.60 -7.34 14.88
CA PRO A 57 6.61 -7.88 15.82
C PRO A 57 6.61 -7.20 17.20
N GLU A 58 5.42 -6.82 17.66
CA GLU A 58 5.15 -6.48 19.06
C GLU A 58 5.89 -7.48 19.98
N THR A 59 6.77 -6.95 20.84
CA THR A 59 7.45 -7.69 21.92
C THR A 59 6.48 -8.10 23.01
#